data_AF-A0A0C9MJ50-F1
#
_entry.id   AF-A0A0C9MJ50-F1
#
_cell.length_a   1.000
_cell.length_b   1.000
_cell.length_c   1.000
_cell.angle_alpha   90.00
_cell.angle_beta   90.00
_cell.angle_gamma   90.00
#
_symmetry.space_group_name_H-M   'P 1'
#
loop_
_entity.id
_entity.type
_entity.pdbx_description
1 polymer ?
#
loop_
_entity_poly.entity_id
_entity_poly.type
_entity_poly.pdbx_seq_one_letter_code
_entity_poly.pdbx_strand_id
1 'polypeptide(L)'
;MTSAHCWQVSCIDELYNYWLADYVSPTIAADIDYIMALKSPVTDKTYKEARADVESAGGKVTYEFHAAFKAVLVSLPSEHVSTLSSKPYVEFMEEDKSVHIA
;
A
#
# COMPACT_ATOMS: atom_id res chain seq x y z
N MET A 1 53.00 -26.76 -16.50
CA MET A 1 54.05 -25.77 -16.21
C MET A 1 53.92 -24.71 -17.29
N THR A 2 53.34 -23.54 -17.02
CA THR A 2 53.92 -22.47 -16.22
C THR A 2 52.85 -21.66 -15.47
N SER A 3 53.17 -21.35 -14.21
CA SER A 3 52.52 -20.37 -13.36
C SER A 3 52.85 -18.95 -13.83
N ALA A 4 51.89 -18.04 -13.75
CA ALA A 4 52.17 -16.64 -13.43
C ALA A 4 50.93 -16.02 -12.76
N HIS A 5 51.11 -15.64 -11.50
CA HIS A 5 50.19 -14.80 -10.76
C HIS A 5 50.09 -13.41 -11.38
N CYS A 6 48.87 -12.90 -11.51
CA CYS A 6 48.63 -11.46 -11.65
C CYS A 6 47.82 -11.01 -10.42
N TRP A 7 48.56 -10.51 -9.43
CA TRP A 7 48.03 -9.66 -8.37
C TRP A 7 47.87 -8.27 -8.96
N GLN A 8 46.64 -7.84 -9.24
CA GLN A 8 46.34 -6.41 -9.26
C GLN A 8 44.84 -6.18 -9.07
N VAL A 9 44.57 -5.35 -8.06
CA VAL A 9 43.27 -4.93 -7.55
C VAL A 9 42.64 -3.99 -8.58
N SER A 10 41.95 -4.53 -9.57
CA SER A 10 41.20 -3.71 -10.54
C SER A 10 39.83 -4.26 -10.91
N CYS A 11 39.31 -5.25 -10.18
CA CYS A 11 37.99 -5.84 -10.46
C CYS A 11 36.94 -5.58 -9.36
N ILE A 12 37.22 -4.73 -8.35
CA ILE A 12 36.32 -4.56 -7.20
C ILE A 12 35.64 -3.17 -7.17
N ASP A 13 36.15 -2.18 -7.92
CA ASP A 13 35.61 -0.81 -7.86
C ASP A 13 34.37 -0.55 -8.74
N GLU A 14 33.98 -1.50 -9.60
CA GLU A 14 32.74 -1.35 -10.40
C GLU A 14 31.52 -2.01 -9.74
N LEU A 15 31.67 -2.93 -8.77
CA LEU A 15 30.52 -3.61 -8.16
C LEU A 15 29.92 -2.87 -6.96
N TYR A 16 30.67 -1.96 -6.34
CA TYR A 16 30.15 -1.18 -5.21
C TYR A 16 29.17 -0.08 -5.64
N ASN A 17 29.33 0.44 -6.85
CA ASN A 17 28.44 1.48 -7.41
C ASN A 17 27.12 0.92 -7.95
N TYR A 18 27.02 -0.39 -8.23
CA TYR A 18 25.74 -1.02 -8.58
C TYR A 18 24.90 -1.39 -7.35
N TRP A 19 25.51 -1.57 -6.18
CA TRP A 19 24.78 -1.94 -4.96
C TRP A 19 24.17 -0.73 -4.22
N LEU A 20 24.63 0.49 -4.51
CA LEU A 20 24.11 1.73 -3.90
C LEU A 20 23.20 2.54 -4.83
N ALA A 21 23.21 2.29 -6.14
CA ALA A 21 22.33 2.98 -7.08
C ALA A 21 20.85 2.54 -6.98
N ASP A 22 20.61 1.32 -6.48
CA ASP A 22 19.26 0.77 -6.28
C ASP A 22 18.75 0.88 -4.84
N TYR A 23 19.56 1.42 -3.92
CA TYR A 23 19.12 1.73 -2.55
C TYR A 23 18.39 3.09 -2.51
N VAL A 24 17.44 3.27 -3.43
CA VAL A 24 16.32 4.18 -3.17
C VAL A 24 15.59 3.52 -2.01
N SER A 25 15.86 3.98 -0.79
CA SER A 25 15.05 3.61 0.37
C SER A 25 13.61 3.82 -0.06
N PRO A 26 12.77 2.78 -0.19
CA PRO A 26 11.36 3.03 -0.35
C PRO A 26 11.02 3.87 0.86
N THR A 27 10.63 5.12 0.64
CA THR A 27 9.79 5.81 1.61
C THR A 27 8.62 4.85 1.77
N ILE A 28 8.65 4.03 2.83
CA ILE A 28 7.51 3.25 3.24
C ILE A 28 6.48 4.34 3.52
N ALA A 29 5.63 4.62 2.53
CA ALA A 29 4.50 5.49 2.73
C ALA A 29 3.80 4.92 3.95
N ALA A 30 3.72 5.70 5.02
CA ALA A 30 3.07 5.24 6.22
C ALA A 30 1.63 4.86 5.83
N ASP A 31 1.21 3.64 6.17
CA ASP A 31 -0.18 3.25 5.99
C ASP A 31 -1.04 4.21 6.83
N ILE A 32 -2.03 4.82 6.18
CA ILE A 32 -3.01 5.70 6.83
C ILE A 32 -4.33 4.95 6.86
N ASP A 33 -5.04 5.07 7.97
CA ASP A 33 -6.36 4.46 8.12
C ASP A 33 -7.43 5.34 7.48
N TYR A 34 -8.31 4.73 6.68
CA TYR A 34 -9.43 5.38 6.02
C TYR A 34 -10.73 4.59 6.23
N ILE A 35 -11.83 5.32 6.35
CA ILE A 35 -13.18 4.80 6.26
C ILE A 35 -13.62 4.90 4.79
N MET A 36 -13.89 3.76 4.15
CA MET A 36 -14.43 3.69 2.79
C MET A 36 -15.91 3.32 2.86
N ALA A 37 -16.78 4.31 2.65
CA ALA A 37 -18.22 4.10 2.60
C ALA A 37 -18.65 3.48 1.26
N LEU A 38 -19.56 2.51 1.32
CA LEU A 38 -20.01 1.73 0.17
C LEU A 38 -21.38 2.20 -0.32
N LYS A 39 -21.48 2.42 -1.63
CA LYS A 39 -22.71 2.88 -2.28
C LYS A 39 -23.78 1.78 -2.24
N SER A 40 -24.98 2.14 -1.81
CA SER A 40 -26.13 1.22 -1.79
C SER A 40 -26.65 0.86 -3.19
N PRO A 41 -27.18 -0.36 -3.41
CA PRO A 41 -27.27 -1.47 -2.45
C PRO A 41 -25.93 -2.20 -2.29
N VAL A 42 -25.59 -2.55 -1.04
CA VAL A 42 -24.34 -3.27 -0.71
C VAL A 42 -24.63 -4.75 -0.54
N THR A 43 -23.81 -5.59 -1.18
CA THR A 43 -23.91 -7.06 -1.13
C THR A 43 -22.59 -7.68 -0.65
N ASP A 44 -22.59 -8.96 -0.29
CA ASP A 44 -21.36 -9.69 0.05
C ASP A 44 -20.32 -9.64 -1.08
N LYS A 45 -20.77 -9.56 -2.34
CA LYS A 45 -19.88 -9.39 -3.48
C LYS A 45 -19.15 -8.05 -3.42
N THR A 46 -19.85 -6.98 -3.02
CA THR A 46 -19.27 -5.64 -2.88
C THR A 46 -18.15 -5.63 -1.84
N TYR A 47 -18.34 -6.28 -0.68
CA TYR A 47 -17.30 -6.41 0.34
C TYR A 47 -16.09 -7.20 -0.15
N LYS A 48 -16.32 -8.31 -0.86
CA LYS A 48 -15.23 -9.12 -1.45
C LYS A 48 -14.44 -8.34 -2.50
N GLU A 49 -15.13 -7.57 -3.33
CA GLU A 49 -14.51 -6.72 -4.36
C GLU A 49 -13.68 -5.60 -3.71
N ALA A 50 -14.26 -4.88 -2.74
CA ALA A 50 -13.55 -3.83 -2.00
C ALA A 50 -12.29 -4.36 -1.30
N ARG A 51 -12.37 -5.53 -0.66
CA ARG A 51 -11.21 -6.18 -0.02
C ARG A 51 -10.13 -6.54 -1.03
N ALA A 52 -10.48 -7.17 -2.14
CA ALA A 52 -9.52 -7.56 -3.17
C ALA A 52 -8.81 -6.34 -3.78
N ASP A 53 -9.55 -5.25 -4.02
CA ASP A 53 -8.99 -4.00 -4.54
C ASP A 53 -8.04 -3.32 -3.52
N VAL A 54 -8.40 -3.33 -2.23
CA VAL A 54 -7.54 -2.81 -1.15
C VAL A 54 -6.25 -3.62 -1.02
N GLU A 55 -6.35 -4.95 -1.01
CA GLU A 55 -5.20 -5.86 -0.93
C GLU A 55 -4.29 -5.73 -2.17
N SER A 56 -4.89 -5.54 -3.36
CA SER A 56 -4.14 -5.30 -4.60
C SER A 56 -3.40 -3.95 -4.61
N ALA A 57 -3.88 -2.98 -3.84
CA ALA A 57 -3.22 -1.70 -3.62
C ALA A 57 -2.17 -1.73 -2.49
N GLY A 58 -1.84 -2.92 -1.97
CA GLY A 58 -0.89 -3.08 -0.87
C GLY A 58 -1.45 -2.74 0.52
N GLY A 59 -2.76 -2.49 0.61
CA GLY A 59 -3.44 -2.20 1.87
C GLY A 59 -4.02 -3.44 2.56
N LYS A 60 -4.71 -3.20 3.67
CA LYS A 60 -5.44 -4.21 4.45
C LYS A 60 -6.81 -3.68 4.86
N VAL A 61 -7.82 -4.55 4.87
CA VAL A 61 -9.12 -4.28 5.50
C VAL A 61 -9.04 -4.69 6.98
N THR A 62 -9.20 -3.74 7.89
CA THR A 62 -9.11 -3.97 9.35
C THR A 62 -10.48 -4.22 9.98
N TYR A 63 -11.56 -3.69 9.39
CA TYR A 63 -12.93 -3.90 9.87
C TYR A 63 -13.96 -3.71 8.76
N GLU A 64 -15.12 -4.36 8.88
CA GLU A 64 -16.26 -4.18 7.96
C GLU A 64 -17.50 -3.79 8.75
N PHE A 65 -18.13 -2.67 8.38
CA PHE A 65 -19.39 -2.23 8.94
C PHE A 65 -20.54 -2.80 8.12
N HIS A 66 -21.36 -3.64 8.75
CA HIS A 66 -22.48 -4.36 8.10
C HIS A 66 -23.87 -3.88 8.55
N ALA A 67 -23.96 -2.91 9.47
CA ALA A 67 -25.23 -2.46 10.04
C ALA A 67 -25.86 -1.34 9.18
N ALA A 68 -26.32 -0.25 9.83
CA ALA A 68 -26.91 0.92 9.17
C ALA A 68 -25.91 1.67 8.29
N PHE A 69 -24.63 1.68 8.69
CA PHE A 69 -23.53 2.22 7.89
C PHE A 69 -22.80 1.09 7.19
N LYS A 70 -22.72 1.15 5.86
CA LYS A 70 -22.04 0.15 5.03
C LYS A 70 -20.68 0.72 4.63
N ALA A 71 -19.63 0.19 5.25
CA ALA A 71 -18.27 0.69 5.03
C ALA A 71 -17.23 -0.39 5.31
N VAL A 72 -16.01 -0.15 4.87
CA VAL A 72 -14.82 -0.90 5.27
C VAL A 72 -13.79 0.06 5.86
N LEU A 73 -13.20 -0.31 7.00
CA LEU A 73 -12.03 0.36 7.56
C LEU A 73 -10.79 -0.26 6.90
N VAL A 74 -9.97 0.58 6.30
CA VAL A 74 -8.81 0.16 5.51
C VAL A 74 -7.57 0.90 5.96
N SER A 75 -6.44 0.25 5.85
CA SER A 75 -5.12 0.81 6.16
C SER A 75 -4.26 0.60 4.93
N LEU A 76 -3.81 1.68 4.29
CA LEU A 76 -3.16 1.63 2.98
C LEU A 76 -2.29 2.86 2.71
N PRO A 77 -1.40 2.80 1.71
CA PRO A 77 -0.65 3.96 1.26
C PRO A 77 -1.56 5.05 0.69
N SER A 78 -1.30 6.31 1.07
CA SER A 78 -2.14 7.47 0.73
C SER A 78 -2.28 7.72 -0.78
N GLU A 79 -1.28 7.34 -1.57
CA GLU A 79 -1.25 7.50 -3.02
C GLU A 79 -2.36 6.71 -3.74
N HIS A 80 -2.86 5.63 -3.13
CA HIS A 80 -3.88 4.76 -3.71
C HIS A 80 -5.32 5.19 -3.40
N VAL A 81 -5.51 6.17 -2.50
CA VAL A 81 -6.83 6.64 -2.07
C VAL A 81 -7.62 7.25 -3.23
N SER A 82 -6.97 8.02 -4.10
CA SER A 82 -7.63 8.62 -5.27
C SER A 82 -8.16 7.54 -6.24
N THR A 83 -7.42 6.45 -6.39
CA THR A 83 -7.81 5.33 -7.26
C THR A 83 -8.99 4.58 -6.66
N LEU A 84 -8.93 4.23 -5.37
CA LEU A 84 -10.01 3.52 -4.70
C LEU A 84 -11.28 4.35 -4.55
N SER A 85 -11.16 5.65 -4.24
CA SER A 85 -12.32 6.54 -4.09
C SER A 85 -13.11 6.74 -5.39
N SER A 86 -12.48 6.51 -6.55
CA SER A 86 -13.14 6.56 -7.87
C SER A 86 -13.91 5.30 -8.24
N LYS A 87 -13.79 4.21 -7.46
CA LYS A 87 -14.44 2.93 -7.77
C LYS A 87 -15.97 3.07 -7.72
N PRO A 88 -16.73 2.42 -8.63
CA PRO A 88 -18.18 2.60 -8.73
C PRO A 88 -18.95 2.27 -7.45
N TYR A 89 -18.45 1.28 -6.69
CA TYR A 89 -19.04 0.82 -5.44
C TYR A 89 -18.70 1.69 -4.23
N VAL A 90 -17.80 2.68 -4.37
CA VAL A 90 -17.45 3.62 -3.31
C VAL A 90 -18.36 4.84 -3.36
N GLU A 91 -18.86 5.25 -2.20
CA GLU A 91 -19.62 6.47 -2.02
C GLU A 91 -18.71 7.63 -1.65
N PHE A 92 -17.86 7.44 -0.64
CA PHE A 92 -16.78 8.35 -0.28
C PHE A 92 -15.68 7.60 0.48
N MET A 93 -14.50 8.24 0.58
CA MET A 93 -13.42 7.82 1.47
C MET A 93 -13.00 9.01 2.35
N GLU A 94 -12.80 8.77 3.64
CA GLU A 94 -12.33 9.75 4.61
C GLU A 94 -11.22 9.15 5.47
N GLU A 95 -10.21 9.95 5.81
CA GLU A 95 -9.14 9.56 6.74
C GLU A 95 -9.71 9.38 8.15
N ASP A 96 -9.39 8.27 8.82
CA ASP A 96 -9.80 8.02 10.20
C ASP A 96 -9.02 8.93 11.16
N LYS A 97 -9.74 9.67 12.03
CA LYS A 97 -9.17 10.72 12.87
C LYS A 97 -9.62 10.59 14.31
N SER A 98 -8.72 10.92 15.23
CA SER A 98 -9.02 10.97 16.66
C SER A 98 -9.98 12.13 16.97
N VAL A 99 -11.09 11.80 17.64
CA VAL A 99 -12.03 12.78 18.19
C VAL A 99 -11.72 13.04 19.67
N HIS A 100 -11.84 14.30 20.11
CA HIS A 100 -11.60 14.72 21.50
C HIS A 100 -12.88 15.34 22.08
N ILE A 101 -13.21 15.00 23.33
CA ILE A 101 -14.29 15.65 24.09
C ILE A 101 -13.71 16.81 24.88
N ALA A 102 -14.37 17.96 24.83
CA ALA A 102 -13.99 19.20 25.53
C ALA A 102 -14.36 19.18 27.02
#